data_AF-A0A3N9NCU1-F1
#
_entry.id   AF-A0A3N9NCU1-F1
#
_cell.length_a   1.000
_cell.length_b   1.000
_cell.length_c   1.000
_cell.angle_alpha   90.00
_cell.angle_beta   90.00
_cell.angle_gamma   90.00
#
_symmetry.space_group_name_H-M   'P 1'
#
loop_
_entity.id
_entity.type
_entity.pdbx_description
1 polymer ?
#
loop_
_entity_poly.entity_id
_entity_poly.type
_entity_poly.pdbx_seq_one_letter_code
_entity_poly.pdbx_strand_id
1 'polypeptide(L)'
;MPQPKKLIQVAMPVKEISAESVRDKSIRHGHISTLHLWWARRPLPVCRAVVFASLVPDPLDENCPQAFRDAVQNLLGPGKDGDPYKPYRDIPYTAAYDPMDDNLRNRLLMFIGKFSDV
;
A
#
# COMPACT_ATOMS: atom_id res chain seq x y z
N MET A 1 -27.55 -0.16 10.20
CA MET A 1 -26.31 -0.78 10.74
C MET A 1 -25.15 0.15 10.39
N PRO A 2 -24.20 0.39 11.31
CA PRO A 2 -23.01 1.18 10.99
C PRO A 2 -22.22 0.51 9.86
N GLN A 3 -21.79 1.30 8.89
CA GLN A 3 -20.97 0.81 7.77
C GLN A 3 -19.50 0.75 8.22
N PRO A 4 -18.74 -0.27 7.82
CA PRO A 4 -17.31 -0.33 8.14
C PRO A 4 -16.59 0.85 7.51
N LYS A 5 -15.67 1.47 8.26
CA LYS A 5 -14.80 2.52 7.70
C LYS A 5 -13.99 1.96 6.55
N LYS A 6 -13.82 2.77 5.50
CA LYS A 6 -12.96 2.41 4.38
C LYS A 6 -11.51 2.62 4.75
N LEU A 7 -10.62 1.79 4.22
CA LEU A 7 -9.20 1.87 4.54
C LEU A 7 -8.64 3.28 4.26
N ILE A 8 -9.02 3.88 3.12
CA ILE A 8 -8.59 5.24 2.74
C ILE A 8 -8.95 6.34 3.74
N GLN A 9 -9.99 6.13 4.57
CA GLN A 9 -10.41 7.10 5.60
C GLN A 9 -9.54 7.02 6.86
N VAL A 10 -8.80 5.93 7.02
CA VAL A 10 -8.08 5.61 8.26
C VAL A 10 -6.57 5.64 8.03
N ALA A 11 -6.08 5.04 6.93
CA ALA A 11 -4.65 4.94 6.66
C ALA A 11 -4.34 4.80 5.16
N MET A 12 -3.17 5.30 4.75
CA MET A 12 -2.61 5.15 3.41
C MET A 12 -1.08 5.05 3.50
N PRO A 13 -0.42 4.13 2.75
CA PRO A 13 1.03 3.97 2.75
C PRO A 13 1.69 4.99 1.82
N VAL A 14 1.68 6.26 2.24
CA VAL A 14 2.11 7.39 1.39
C VAL A 14 3.59 7.28 1.02
N LYS A 15 4.44 6.82 1.93
CA LYS A 15 5.89 6.74 1.71
C LYS A 15 6.23 5.73 0.60
N GLU A 16 5.64 4.53 0.70
CA GLU A 16 5.83 3.42 -0.22
C GLU A 16 5.27 3.77 -1.61
N ILE A 17 4.04 4.31 -1.66
CA ILE A 17 3.43 4.75 -2.91
C ILE A 17 4.26 5.86 -3.58
N SER A 18 4.83 6.78 -2.79
CA SER A 18 5.64 7.88 -3.32
C SER A 18 6.96 7.38 -3.89
N ALA A 19 7.63 6.45 -3.20
CA ALA A 19 8.87 5.83 -3.70
C ALA A 19 8.64 5.13 -5.05
N GLU A 20 7.55 4.37 -5.17
CA GLU A 20 7.21 3.67 -6.42
C GLU A 20 6.74 4.61 -7.52
N SER A 21 6.10 5.72 -7.18
CA SER A 21 5.74 6.77 -8.15
C SER A 21 6.97 7.45 -8.75
N VAL A 22 8.04 7.62 -7.96
CA VAL A 22 9.33 8.13 -8.44
C VAL A 22 9.98 7.10 -9.36
N ARG A 23 9.97 5.81 -8.98
CA ARG A 23 10.48 4.72 -9.81
C ARG A 23 9.75 4.67 -11.16
N ASP A 24 8.42 4.63 -11.18
CA ASP A 24 7.57 4.59 -12.40
C ASP A 24 7.89 5.73 -13.37
N LYS A 25 8.16 6.94 -12.85
CA LYS A 25 8.57 8.10 -13.66
C LYS A 25 9.94 7.91 -14.33
N SER A 26 10.85 7.21 -13.68
CA SER A 26 12.24 7.05 -14.12
C SER A 26 12.47 5.91 -15.14
N ILE A 27 11.52 4.98 -15.31
CA ILE A 27 11.67 3.80 -16.18
C ILE A 27 11.85 4.17 -17.67
N ARG A 28 11.36 5.33 -18.12
CA ARG A 28 11.24 5.66 -19.55
C ARG A 28 12.35 6.57 -20.07
N HIS A 29 13.61 6.30 -19.74
CA HIS A 29 14.72 7.15 -20.15
C HIS A 29 14.81 7.28 -21.68
N GLY A 30 14.92 8.51 -22.21
CA GLY A 30 15.09 8.78 -23.65
C GLY A 30 13.82 8.72 -24.51
N HIS A 31 12.64 8.46 -23.94
CA HIS A 31 11.39 8.43 -24.70
C HIS A 31 10.78 9.85 -24.84
N ILE A 32 10.14 10.19 -25.96
CA ILE A 32 9.54 11.54 -26.18
C ILE A 32 8.56 11.93 -25.05
N SER A 33 7.93 10.93 -24.43
CA SER A 33 7.04 11.10 -23.27
C SER A 33 7.73 11.58 -21.98
N THR A 34 9.06 11.64 -21.91
CA THR A 34 9.81 12.27 -20.81
C THR A 34 10.13 13.74 -21.04
N LEU A 35 10.02 14.26 -22.26
CA LEU A 35 10.21 15.69 -22.56
C LEU A 35 9.03 16.55 -22.07
N HIS A 36 7.81 16.04 -22.23
CA HIS A 36 6.61 16.70 -21.75
C HIS A 36 5.60 15.67 -21.21
N LEU A 37 5.26 15.80 -19.93
CA LEU A 37 4.13 15.08 -19.31
C LEU A 37 2.80 15.78 -19.66
N TRP A 38 2.32 15.60 -20.89
CA TRP A 38 1.02 16.14 -21.32
C TRP A 38 -0.03 15.04 -21.55
N TRP A 39 -1.29 15.20 -21.12
CA TRP A 39 -1.75 16.04 -20.00
C TRP A 39 -1.60 15.24 -18.70
N ALA A 40 -0.91 15.81 -17.70
CA ALA A 40 -0.87 15.42 -16.28
C ALA A 40 -1.21 13.95 -15.95
N ARG A 41 -0.31 13.02 -16.29
CA ARG A 41 -0.48 11.61 -15.87
C ARG A 41 -0.33 11.50 -14.36
N ARG A 42 -1.37 11.03 -13.67
CA ARG A 42 -1.23 10.58 -12.27
C ARG A 42 -0.40 9.28 -12.24
N PRO A 43 0.56 9.13 -11.32
CA PRO A 43 1.34 7.91 -11.20
C PRO A 43 0.42 6.69 -11.03
N LEU A 44 0.69 5.63 -11.80
CA LEU A 44 -0.05 4.37 -11.69
C LEU A 44 -0.05 3.81 -10.25
N PRO A 45 1.06 3.90 -9.49
CA PRO A 45 1.08 3.45 -8.10
C PRO A 45 0.01 4.12 -7.22
N VAL A 46 -0.09 5.45 -7.31
CA VAL A 46 -1.08 6.23 -6.56
C VAL A 46 -2.50 5.84 -6.96
N CYS A 47 -2.78 5.78 -8.26
CA CYS A 47 -4.12 5.45 -8.76
C CYS A 47 -4.58 4.07 -8.27
N ARG A 48 -3.73 3.05 -8.37
CA ARG A 48 -4.03 1.69 -7.91
C ARG A 48 -4.31 1.66 -6.41
N ALA A 49 -3.46 2.30 -5.63
CA ALA A 49 -3.61 2.36 -4.17
C ALA A 49 -4.90 3.05 -3.75
N VAL A 50 -5.22 4.21 -4.34
CA VAL A 50 -6.44 4.98 -4.02
C VAL A 50 -7.71 4.19 -4.36
N VAL A 51 -7.75 3.56 -5.55
CA VAL A 51 -8.92 2.76 -5.96
C VAL A 51 -9.11 1.59 -5.00
N PHE A 52 -8.04 0.85 -4.71
CA PHE A 52 -8.12 -0.30 -3.82
C PHE A 52 -8.54 0.10 -2.39
N ALA A 53 -7.90 1.12 -1.81
CA ALA A 53 -8.20 1.59 -0.45
C ALA A 53 -9.61 2.20 -0.31
N SER A 54 -10.21 2.67 -1.40
CA SER A 54 -11.60 3.17 -1.41
C SER A 54 -12.64 2.04 -1.37
N LEU A 55 -12.30 0.86 -1.90
CA LEU A 55 -13.23 -0.28 -1.98
C LEU A 55 -13.22 -1.10 -0.69
N VAL A 56 -12.03 -1.27 -0.11
CA VAL A 56 -11.77 -2.22 0.98
C VAL A 56 -12.09 -1.63 2.36
N PRO A 57 -12.75 -2.40 3.26
CA PRO A 57 -12.95 -1.98 4.65
C PRO A 57 -11.65 -2.05 5.45
N ASP A 58 -11.54 -1.24 6.50
CA ASP A 58 -10.44 -1.33 7.45
C ASP A 58 -10.53 -2.63 8.27
N PRO A 59 -9.52 -3.52 8.27
CA PRO A 59 -9.57 -4.81 8.97
C PRO A 59 -9.55 -4.71 10.50
N LEU A 60 -9.27 -3.52 11.05
CA LEU A 60 -9.30 -3.24 12.48
C LEU A 60 -10.60 -2.55 12.95
N ASP A 61 -11.51 -2.22 12.02
CA ASP A 61 -12.83 -1.68 12.39
C ASP A 61 -13.71 -2.79 13.00
N GLU A 62 -14.46 -2.46 14.04
CA GLU A 62 -15.40 -3.37 14.72
C GLU A 62 -16.47 -3.92 13.78
N ASN A 63 -16.85 -3.15 12.77
CA ASN A 63 -17.89 -3.50 11.80
C ASN A 63 -17.33 -4.21 10.55
N CYS A 64 -16.04 -4.54 10.54
CA CYS A 64 -15.41 -5.20 9.40
C CYS A 64 -15.90 -6.65 9.26
N PRO A 65 -16.32 -7.10 8.06
CA PRO A 65 -16.75 -8.47 7.85
C PRO A 65 -15.65 -9.47 8.24
N GLN A 66 -15.99 -10.46 9.06
CA GLN A 66 -15.02 -11.45 9.55
C GLN A 66 -14.33 -12.20 8.39
N ALA A 67 -15.09 -12.55 7.34
CA ALA A 67 -14.54 -13.18 6.14
C ALA A 67 -13.42 -12.37 5.47
N PHE A 68 -13.50 -11.03 5.53
CA PHE A 68 -12.44 -10.18 5.00
C PHE A 68 -11.19 -10.22 5.87
N ARG A 69 -11.35 -10.19 7.20
CA ARG A 69 -10.23 -10.29 8.17
C ARG A 69 -9.51 -11.63 8.01
N ASP A 70 -10.26 -12.72 7.84
CA ASP A 70 -9.73 -14.06 7.62
C ASP A 70 -8.97 -14.13 6.28
N ALA A 71 -9.51 -13.52 5.21
CA ALA A 71 -8.84 -13.45 3.92
C ALA A 71 -7.51 -12.67 4.00
N VAL A 72 -7.48 -11.54 4.70
CA VAL A 72 -6.26 -10.75 4.91
C VAL A 72 -5.23 -11.57 5.69
N GLN A 73 -5.64 -12.25 6.77
CA GLN A 73 -4.76 -13.10 7.56
C GLN A 73 -4.17 -14.26 6.75
N ASN A 74 -5.00 -14.91 5.93
CA ASN A 74 -4.58 -16.06 5.12
C ASN A 74 -3.66 -15.68 3.96
N LEU A 75 -3.90 -14.53 3.32
CA LEU A 75 -3.15 -14.10 2.13
C LEU A 75 -1.91 -13.28 2.47
N LEU A 76 -1.98 -12.45 3.52
CA LEU A 76 -0.90 -11.53 3.90
C LEU A 76 -0.19 -11.94 5.19
N GLY A 77 -0.61 -13.03 5.82
CA GLY A 77 0.08 -13.63 6.96
C GLY A 77 1.45 -14.23 6.59
N PRO A 78 2.24 -14.64 7.58
CA PRO A 78 3.51 -15.31 7.35
C PRO A 78 3.28 -16.62 6.57
N GLY A 79 3.83 -16.69 5.37
CA GLY A 79 3.80 -17.88 4.52
C GLY A 79 4.91 -18.86 4.90
N LYS A 80 4.85 -20.07 4.32
CA LYS A 80 5.92 -21.07 4.48
C LYS A 80 7.25 -20.62 3.87
N ASP A 81 7.20 -19.75 2.86
CA ASP A 81 8.34 -19.24 2.10
C ASP A 81 8.82 -17.85 2.58
N GLY A 82 8.31 -17.35 3.71
CA GLY A 82 8.69 -16.07 4.31
C GLY A 82 7.51 -15.13 4.61
N ASP A 83 7.82 -13.90 5.04
CA ASP A 83 6.83 -12.88 5.40
C ASP A 83 6.99 -11.60 4.54
N PRO A 84 6.52 -11.63 3.28
CA PRO A 84 6.74 -10.56 2.32
C PRO A 84 6.03 -9.24 2.63
N TYR A 85 5.02 -9.27 3.51
CA TYR A 85 4.19 -8.11 3.87
C TYR A 85 4.39 -7.70 5.33
N LYS A 86 5.46 -8.18 5.96
CA LYS A 86 5.82 -7.79 7.31
C LYS A 86 6.09 -6.28 7.37
N PRO A 87 5.48 -5.55 8.33
CA PRO A 87 5.78 -4.14 8.53
C PRO A 87 7.26 -3.89 8.87
N TYR A 88 7.76 -2.71 8.49
CA TYR A 88 9.12 -2.31 8.81
C TYR A 88 9.31 -2.16 10.32
N ARG A 89 10.44 -2.65 10.83
CA ARG A 89 10.84 -2.42 12.23
C ARG A 89 11.40 -1.02 12.45
N ASP A 90 11.93 -0.42 11.38
CA ASP A 90 12.48 0.93 11.34
C ASP A 90 12.33 1.46 9.92
N ILE A 91 12.10 2.77 9.75
CA ILE A 91 11.92 3.35 8.43
C ILE A 91 13.30 3.48 7.77
N PRO A 92 13.52 2.85 6.60
CA PRO A 92 14.79 2.99 5.90
C PRO A 92 15.12 4.47 5.64
N TYR A 93 16.38 4.86 5.92
CA TYR A 93 16.94 6.17 5.57
C TYR A 93 16.33 7.38 6.31
N THR A 94 15.72 7.17 7.49
CA THR A 94 15.21 8.26 8.35
C THR A 94 15.88 8.23 9.71
N ALA A 95 16.11 9.40 10.32
CA ALA A 95 16.68 9.49 11.66
C ALA A 95 15.68 9.15 12.79
N ALA A 96 14.38 9.13 12.47
CA ALA A 96 13.32 8.87 13.43
C ALA A 96 12.93 7.39 13.42
N TYR A 97 13.03 6.75 14.59
CA TYR A 97 12.54 5.39 14.84
C TYR A 97 11.01 5.42 15.00
N ASP A 98 10.30 4.91 13.98
CA ASP A 98 8.84 4.85 13.93
C ASP A 98 8.44 3.43 13.51
N PRO A 99 8.42 2.47 14.46
CA PRO A 99 8.11 1.08 14.18
C PRO A 99 6.61 0.94 13.88
N MET A 100 6.30 0.17 12.85
CA MET A 100 4.91 -0.12 12.51
C MET A 100 4.48 -1.45 13.13
N ASP A 101 3.46 -1.44 13.98
CA ASP A 101 2.96 -2.65 14.64
C ASP A 101 2.51 -3.71 13.63
N ASP A 102 2.76 -4.98 13.94
CA ASP A 102 2.30 -6.09 13.10
C ASP A 102 0.82 -6.37 13.33
N ASN A 103 -0.02 -5.73 12.52
CA ASN A 103 -1.47 -5.90 12.54
C ASN A 103 -2.02 -6.06 11.10
N LEU A 104 -3.27 -6.52 11.00
CA LEU A 104 -3.92 -6.77 9.70
C LEU A 104 -3.95 -5.53 8.81
N ARG A 105 -4.13 -4.34 9.38
CA ARG A 105 -4.14 -3.07 8.64
C ARG A 105 -2.76 -2.81 8.05
N ASN A 106 -1.73 -2.88 8.86
CA ASN A 106 -0.36 -2.57 8.49
C ASN A 106 0.19 -3.57 7.48
N ARG A 107 -0.15 -4.86 7.60
CA ARG A 107 0.13 -5.86 6.55
C ARG A 107 -0.58 -5.54 5.23
N LEU A 108 -1.82 -5.06 5.29
CA LEU A 108 -2.56 -4.62 4.11
C LEU A 108 -1.95 -3.34 3.48
N LEU A 109 -1.45 -2.42 4.29
CA LEU A 109 -0.70 -1.25 3.83
C LEU A 109 0.60 -1.69 3.13
N MET A 110 1.32 -2.67 3.69
CA MET A 110 2.50 -3.25 3.05
C MET A 110 2.17 -3.92 1.72
N PHE A 111 1.02 -4.59 1.61
CA PHE A 111 0.54 -5.14 0.34
C PHE A 111 0.28 -4.05 -0.71
N ILE A 112 -0.35 -2.94 -0.32
CA ILE A 112 -0.59 -1.80 -1.22
C ILE A 112 0.74 -1.14 -1.63
N GLY A 113 1.69 -1.06 -0.70
CA GLY A 113 3.01 -0.46 -0.92
C GLY A 113 3.99 -1.35 -1.70
N LYS A 114 3.75 -2.67 -1.75
CA LYS A 114 4.58 -3.62 -2.50
C LYS A 114 4.12 -3.69 -3.95
N PHE A 115 4.79 -2.95 -4.83
CA PHE A 115 4.58 -3.03 -6.27
C PHE A 115 5.39 -4.17 -6.88
N SER A 116 5.03 -4.62 -8.08
CA SER A 116 5.68 -5.78 -8.71
C SER A 116 7.13 -5.44 -9.08
N ASP A 117 8.06 -6.38 -8.87
CA ASP A 117 9.50 -6.24 -9.15
C ASP A 117 9.85 -6.26 -10.66
N VAL A 118 8.90 -5.95 -11.55
CA VAL A 118 9.13 -5.92 -13.01
C VAL A 118 10.10 -4.79 -13.37
#